data_AF-V4C1Z0-F1
#
_entry.id   AF-V4C1Z0-F1
#
_cell.length_a   1.000
_cell.length_b   1.000
_cell.length_c   1.000
_cell.angle_alpha   90.00
_cell.angle_beta   90.00
_cell.angle_gamma   90.00
#
_symmetry.space_group_name_H-M   'P 1'
#
loop_
_entity.id
_entity.type
_entity.pdbx_description
1 polymer ?
#
loop_
_entity_poly.entity_id
_entity_poly.type
_entity_poly.pdbx_seq_one_letter_code
_entity_poly.pdbx_strand_id
1 'polypeptide(L)'
;INKYNIVTVINKHNIVTDINKYNIVTDINKYNIVTANNKYNIVTDTNKYNIVTVINKYNIVTDINKYNIVTDTNKYNILTDINKYNIVTDTNK
;
A
#
# COMPACT_ATOMS: atom_id res chain seq x y z
N ILE A 1 3.85 1.80 -21.02
CA ILE A 1 3.10 1.92 -19.75
C ILE A 1 2.06 0.83 -19.73
N ASN A 2 2.22 -0.16 -18.86
CA ASN A 2 1.19 -1.18 -18.72
C ASN A 2 -0.03 -0.52 -18.08
N LYS A 3 -1.22 -0.78 -18.61
CA LYS A 3 -2.43 -0.13 -18.08
C LYS A 3 -2.80 -0.74 -16.72
N TYR A 4 -2.46 -2.01 -16.53
CA TYR A 4 -2.76 -2.80 -15.35
C TYR A 4 -1.50 -3.50 -14.87
N ASN A 5 -1.36 -3.60 -13.56
CA ASN A 5 -0.31 -4.36 -12.91
C ASN A 5 -0.86 -5.05 -11.67
N ILE A 6 -0.45 -6.30 -11.47
CA ILE A 6 -0.84 -7.12 -10.33
C ILE A 6 0.44 -7.75 -9.80
N VAL A 7 0.74 -7.48 -8.54
CA VAL A 7 1.96 -7.96 -7.87
C VAL A 7 1.54 -8.74 -6.63
N THR A 8 2.06 -9.96 -6.51
CA THR A 8 1.94 -10.77 -5.29
C THR A 8 3.33 -11.19 -4.86
N VAL A 9 3.72 -10.87 -3.63
CA VAL A 9 5.02 -11.27 -3.09
C VAL A 9 4.88 -11.92 -1.73
N ILE A 10 5.62 -13.02 -1.56
CA ILE A 10 5.72 -13.78 -0.31
C ILE A 10 7.19 -14.06 -0.06
N ASN A 11 7.82 -13.27 0.81
CA ASN A 11 9.23 -13.41 1.15
C ASN A 11 9.53 -12.84 2.54
N LYS A 12 10.81 -12.74 2.90
CA LYS A 12 11.20 -12.14 4.20
C LYS A 12 11.23 -10.60 4.15
N HIS A 13 11.70 -10.03 3.04
CA HIS A 13 11.83 -8.59 2.83
C HIS A 13 11.48 -8.28 1.38
N ASN A 14 10.58 -7.32 1.18
CA ASN A 14 10.20 -6.89 -0.15
C ASN A 14 10.13 -5.36 -0.26
N ILE A 15 10.35 -4.88 -1.49
CA ILE A 15 10.11 -3.50 -1.88
C ILE A 15 9.36 -3.55 -3.22
N VAL A 16 8.15 -2.99 -3.25
CA VAL A 16 7.34 -2.84 -4.48
C VAL A 16 7.31 -1.37 -4.88
N THR A 17 7.52 -1.10 -6.16
CA THR A 17 7.34 0.24 -6.74
C THR A 17 6.57 0.12 -8.04
N ASP A 18 5.38 0.73 -8.10
CA ASP A 18 4.50 0.63 -9.24
C ASP A 18 4.01 1.99 -9.74
N ILE A 19 4.05 2.16 -11.07
CA ILE A 19 3.57 3.35 -11.79
C ILE A 19 2.72 2.89 -12.97
N ASN A 20 1.42 2.72 -12.75
CA ASN A 20 0.45 2.19 -13.70
C ASN A 20 -0.89 2.93 -13.59
N LYS A 21 -1.81 2.72 -14.54
CA LYS A 21 -3.15 3.32 -14.42
C LYS A 21 -3.98 2.63 -13.34
N TYR A 22 -3.87 1.31 -13.25
CA TYR A 22 -4.51 0.45 -12.27
C TYR A 22 -3.47 -0.49 -11.67
N ASN A 23 -3.46 -0.61 -10.36
CA ASN A 23 -2.51 -1.46 -9.66
C ASN A 23 -3.17 -2.21 -8.50
N ILE A 24 -2.77 -3.46 -8.32
CA ILE A 24 -3.14 -4.29 -7.17
C ILE A 24 -1.85 -4.91 -6.62
N VAL A 25 -1.57 -4.65 -5.34
CA VAL A 25 -0.41 -5.21 -4.64
C VAL A 25 -0.91 -6.05 -3.47
N THR A 26 -0.34 -7.24 -3.32
CA THR A 26 -0.54 -8.08 -2.14
C THR A 26 0.80 -8.59 -1.63
N ASP A 27 1.13 -8.23 -0.39
CA ASP A 27 2.41 -8.57 0.23
C ASP A 27 2.22 -9.34 1.54
N ILE A 28 2.94 -10.46 1.68
CA ILE A 28 3.00 -11.27 2.91
C ILE A 28 4.46 -11.48 3.29
N ASN A 29 5.00 -10.56 4.09
CA ASN A 29 6.43 -10.44 4.36
C ASN A 29 6.74 -10.14 5.85
N LYS A 30 7.99 -10.30 6.28
CA LYS A 30 8.39 -9.80 7.62
C LYS A 30 8.55 -8.28 7.59
N TYR A 31 9.14 -7.75 6.53
CA TYR A 31 9.33 -6.33 6.28
C TYR A 31 8.89 -6.01 4.86
N ASN A 32 8.09 -4.96 4.71
CA ASN A 32 7.58 -4.55 3.41
C ASN A 32 7.61 -3.03 3.25
N ILE A 33 7.89 -2.59 2.04
CA ILE A 33 7.77 -1.20 1.62
C ILE A 33 7.05 -1.17 0.27
N VAL A 34 5.92 -0.46 0.22
CA VAL A 34 5.16 -0.26 -1.01
C VAL A 34 5.17 1.21 -1.38
N THR A 35 5.52 1.52 -2.63
CA THR A 35 5.36 2.84 -3.21
C THR A 35 4.52 2.75 -4.49
N ALA A 36 3.40 3.48 -4.52
CA ALA A 36 2.46 3.42 -5.62
C ALA A 36 2.07 4.82 -6.11
N ASN A 37 2.17 5.04 -7.42
CA ASN A 37 1.68 6.25 -8.09
C ASN A 37 0.78 5.87 -9.27
N ASN A 38 -0.52 5.80 -9.00
CA ASN A 38 -1.52 5.21 -9.87
C ASN A 38 -2.80 6.06 -9.92
N LYS A 39 -3.65 5.84 -10.92
CA LYS A 39 -5.00 6.44 -10.89
C LYS A 39 -5.90 5.70 -9.90
N TYR A 40 -5.81 4.37 -9.89
CA TYR A 40 -6.52 3.47 -9.00
C TYR A 40 -5.54 2.46 -8.43
N ASN A 41 -5.59 2.23 -7.12
CA ASN A 41 -4.70 1.31 -6.43
C ASN A 41 -5.44 0.56 -5.33
N ILE A 42 -5.07 -0.70 -5.16
CA ILE A 42 -5.46 -1.52 -4.03
C ILE A 42 -4.17 -2.11 -3.46
N VAL A 43 -3.95 -1.92 -2.16
CA VAL A 43 -2.83 -2.51 -1.42
C VAL A 43 -3.39 -3.39 -0.31
N THR A 44 -2.83 -4.58 -0.17
CA THR A 44 -3.19 -5.50 0.91
C THR A 44 -1.94 -6.13 1.49
N ASP A 45 -1.63 -5.76 2.73
CA ASP A 45 -0.36 -6.09 3.35
C ASP A 45 -0.58 -6.86 4.65
N THR A 46 0.12 -7.98 4.80
CA THR A 46 0.16 -8.78 6.04
C THR A 46 1.60 -8.99 6.47
N ASN A 47 2.11 -8.08 7.31
CA ASN A 47 3.53 -7.97 7.62
C ASN A 47 3.83 -7.76 9.11
N LYS A 48 5.08 -7.99 9.53
CA LYS A 48 5.50 -7.55 10.89
C LYS A 48 5.75 -6.04 10.92
N TYR A 49 6.41 -5.52 9.89
CA TYR A 49 6.68 -4.10 9.69
C TYR A 49 6.32 -3.71 8.27
N ASN A 50 5.53 -2.66 8.13
CA ASN A 50 5.07 -2.19 6.83
C ASN A 50 5.19 -0.68 6.70
N ILE A 51 5.58 -0.22 5.51
CA ILE A 51 5.57 1.18 5.12
C ILE A 51 4.89 1.29 3.77
N VAL A 52 3.80 2.05 3.71
CA VAL A 52 3.00 2.25 2.50
C VAL A 52 3.02 3.74 2.16
N THR A 53 3.43 4.07 0.95
CA THR A 53 3.39 5.44 0.41
C THR A 53 2.64 5.46 -0.90
N VAL A 54 1.54 6.20 -0.94
CA VAL A 54 0.61 6.12 -2.05
C VAL A 54 0.14 7.51 -2.50
N ILE A 55 0.21 7.75 -3.81
CA ILE A 55 -0.23 8.99 -4.45
C ILE A 55 -1.20 8.64 -5.58
N ASN A 56 -2.50 8.66 -5.31
CA ASN A 56 -3.50 8.27 -6.30
C ASN A 56 -4.73 9.18 -6.37
N LYS A 57 -5.62 8.91 -7.34
CA LYS A 57 -6.95 9.50 -7.31
C LYS A 57 -7.91 8.69 -6.42
N TYR A 58 -7.84 7.37 -6.52
CA TYR A 58 -8.63 6.43 -5.72
C TYR A 58 -7.72 5.37 -5.11
N ASN A 59 -7.81 5.17 -3.81
CA ASN A 59 -6.98 4.23 -3.08
C ASN A 59 -7.80 3.39 -2.11
N ILE A 60 -7.44 2.11 -2.00
CA ILE A 60 -7.89 1.21 -0.94
C ILE A 60 -6.65 0.56 -0.34
N VAL A 61 -6.47 0.70 0.97
CA VAL A 61 -5.36 0.08 1.71
C VAL A 61 -5.95 -0.78 2.82
N THR A 62 -5.45 -2.01 2.91
CA THR A 62 -5.82 -2.95 3.97
C THR A 62 -4.57 -3.56 4.57
N ASP A 63 -4.29 -3.22 5.82
CA ASP A 63 -3.02 -3.53 6.45
C ASP A 63 -3.25 -4.28 7.77
N ILE A 64 -2.61 -5.45 7.88
CA ILE A 64 -2.65 -6.32 9.07
C ILE A 64 -1.21 -6.50 9.56
N ASN A 65 -0.76 -5.58 10.41
CA ASN A 65 0.65 -5.46 10.78
C ASN A 65 0.92 -5.30 12.28
N LYS A 66 2.13 -5.65 12.74
CA LYS A 66 2.54 -5.26 14.10
C LYS A 66 2.89 -3.78 14.18
N TYR A 67 3.61 -3.28 13.17
CA TYR A 67 3.97 -1.87 13.02
C TYR A 67 3.65 -1.44 11.60
N ASN A 68 2.88 -0.35 11.46
CA ASN A 68 2.51 0.19 10.16
C ASN A 68 2.73 1.69 10.09
N ILE A 69 3.18 2.15 8.93
CA ILE A 69 3.25 3.57 8.58
C ILE A 69 2.60 3.72 7.21
N VAL A 70 1.53 4.51 7.14
CA VAL A 70 0.81 4.81 5.90
C VAL A 70 0.90 6.30 5.63
N THR A 71 1.37 6.66 4.43
CA THR A 71 1.37 8.03 3.92
C THR A 71 0.64 8.08 2.59
N ASP A 72 -0.51 8.74 2.61
CA ASP A 72 -1.44 8.75 1.50
C ASP A 72 -1.73 10.18 1.04
N THR A 73 -1.73 10.40 -0.27
CA THR A 73 -2.21 11.63 -0.90
C THR A 73 -3.23 11.25 -1.97
N ASN A 74 -4.51 11.36 -1.63
CA ASN A 74 -5.60 10.82 -2.45
C ASN A 74 -6.76 11.80 -2.61
N LYS A 75 -7.62 11.59 -3.61
CA LYS A 75 -8.94 12.27 -3.67
C LYS A 75 -10.02 11.47 -2.94
N TYR A 76 -9.93 10.15 -3.04
CA TYR A 76 -10.79 9.20 -2.32
C TYR A 76 -9.92 8.09 -1.75
N ASN A 77 -10.06 7.85 -0.45
CA ASN A 77 -9.31 6.84 0.27
C ASN A 77 -10.23 5.98 1.12
N ILE A 78 -9.96 4.67 1.15
CA ILE A 78 -10.49 3.74 2.14
C ILE A 78 -9.29 3.06 2.79
N LEU A 79 -9.13 3.27 4.10
CA LEU A 79 -8.07 2.68 4.88
C LEU A 79 -8.67 1.75 5.94
N THR A 80 -8.20 0.50 5.96
CA THR A 80 -8.52 -0.47 7.00
C THR A 80 -7.23 -0.96 7.64
N ASP A 81 -7.08 -0.70 8.93
CA ASP A 81 -5.86 -1.02 9.68
C ASP A 81 -6.17 -1.93 10.88
N ILE A 82 -5.54 -3.09 10.93
CA ILE A 82 -5.53 -4.00 12.09
C ILE A 82 -4.09 -4.05 12.60
N ASN A 83 -3.68 -2.98 13.28
CA ASN A 83 -2.29 -2.75 13.65
C ASN A 83 -2.09 -2.56 15.16
N LYS A 84 -1.00 -3.12 15.71
CA LYS A 84 -0.63 -2.85 17.12
C LYS A 84 -0.07 -1.44 17.31
N TYR A 85 0.74 -0.98 16.36
CA TYR A 85 1.25 0.38 16.29
C TYR A 85 1.05 0.91 14.89
N ASN A 86 0.45 2.09 14.78
CA ASN A 86 0.08 2.67 13.49
C ASN A 86 0.35 4.17 13.47
N ILE A 87 0.90 4.64 12.36
CA ILE A 87 1.01 6.06 12.03
C ILE A 87 0.38 6.25 10.66
N VAL A 88 -0.65 7.09 10.60
CA VAL A 88 -1.36 7.40 9.35
C VAL A 88 -1.26 8.89 9.09
N THR A 89 -0.78 9.23 7.90
CA THR A 89 -0.87 10.58 7.35
C THR A 89 -1.68 10.51 6.07
N ASP A 90 -2.89 11.08 6.10
CA ASP A 90 -3.77 11.14 4.93
C ASP A 90 -3.99 12.59 4.52
N THR A 91 -3.58 12.93 3.30
CA THR A 91 -3.84 14.22 2.68
C THR A 91 -4.88 14.05 1.58
N ASN A 92 -6.11 14.46 1.88
CA ASN A 92 -7.19 14.47 0.90
C ASN A 92 -7.18 15.75 0.06
N LYS A 93 -7.23 15.62 -1.27
CA LYS A 93 -7.29 16.72 -2.25
C LYS A 93 -8.62 16.79 -3.00
#